data_AF-A0A966CIY3-F1
#
_entry.id   AF-A0A966CIY3-F1
#
_cell.length_a   1.000
_cell.length_b   1.000
_cell.length_c   1.000
_cell.angle_alpha   90.00
_cell.angle_beta   90.00
_cell.angle_gamma   90.00
#
_symmetry.space_group_name_H-M   'P 1'
#
loop_
_entity.id
_entity.type
_entity.pdbx_description
1 polymer ?
#
loop_
_entity_poly.entity_id
_entity_poly.type
_entity_poly.pdbx_seq_one_letter_code
_entity_poly.pdbx_strand_id
1 'polypeptide(L)'
;PRRAGTKTQSGADGSVITETTSIRGDANKATATVTSASTNGIDVRTYECSSGGILLTEWKLYDGDKQVMSTLSYSGVFFPSAEQFKIGAKWEYSIVTHKDLDSGWVESETRRNCTVAGTSSVQYQGQFVDALRVDCVNEVKDLKASDEAALENYYDLYSFFYVYGVGIVGYRVSE
;
A
#
# COMPACT_ATOMS: atom_id res chain seq x y z
N PRO A 1 -1.13 12.38 -22.75
CA PRO A 1 -1.73 12.02 -21.45
C PRO A 1 -1.87 10.50 -21.31
N ARG A 2 -1.09 9.87 -20.41
CA ARG A 2 -1.34 8.46 -20.04
C ARG A 2 -2.69 8.43 -19.29
N ARG A 3 -3.61 7.56 -19.72
CA ARG A 3 -4.96 7.52 -19.17
C ARG A 3 -4.92 7.08 -17.70
N ALA A 4 -5.58 7.86 -16.85
CA ALA A 4 -6.11 7.40 -15.57
C ALA A 4 -6.91 6.11 -15.79
N GLY A 5 -6.67 5.09 -14.96
CA GLY A 5 -7.42 3.85 -14.96
C GLY A 5 -8.18 3.71 -13.65
N THR A 6 -9.42 3.23 -13.73
CA THR A 6 -10.24 2.86 -12.58
C THR A 6 -10.27 1.34 -12.46
N LYS A 7 -10.01 0.82 -11.26
CA LYS A 7 -10.11 -0.59 -10.92
C LYS A 7 -11.03 -0.73 -9.71
N THR A 8 -12.11 -1.48 -9.87
CA THR A 8 -12.96 -1.90 -8.75
C THR A 8 -12.53 -3.28 -8.29
N GLN A 9 -12.30 -3.42 -6.99
CA GLN A 9 -12.05 -4.71 -6.35
C GLN A 9 -13.16 -4.95 -5.32
N SER A 10 -13.88 -6.06 -5.46
CA SER A 10 -14.90 -6.48 -4.49
C SER A 10 -14.31 -7.60 -3.63
N GLY A 11 -14.32 -7.40 -2.32
CA GLY A 11 -13.92 -8.39 -1.31
C GLY A 11 -15.05 -8.69 -0.32
N ALA A 12 -14.80 -9.62 0.60
CA ALA A 12 -15.76 -10.00 1.64
C ALA A 12 -16.17 -8.80 2.54
N ASP A 13 -15.27 -7.83 2.70
CA ASP A 13 -15.45 -6.66 3.57
C ASP A 13 -16.01 -5.43 2.83
N GLY A 14 -16.41 -5.59 1.56
CA GLY A 14 -16.98 -4.53 0.73
C GLY A 14 -16.24 -4.32 -0.60
N SER A 15 -16.72 -3.35 -1.37
CA SER A 15 -16.06 -2.94 -2.62
C SER A 15 -15.12 -1.76 -2.38
N VAL A 16 -13.87 -1.92 -2.81
CA VAL A 16 -12.88 -0.84 -2.88
C VAL A 16 -12.80 -0.37 -4.33
N ILE A 17 -13.03 0.93 -4.55
CA ILE A 17 -12.86 1.56 -5.85
C ILE A 17 -11.53 2.29 -5.84
N THR A 18 -10.57 1.80 -6.63
CA THR A 18 -9.25 2.42 -6.78
C THR A 18 -9.17 3.12 -8.13
N GLU A 19 -8.82 4.41 -8.12
CA GLU A 19 -8.63 5.23 -9.30
C GLU A 19 -7.24 5.86 -9.30
N THR A 20 -6.54 5.80 -10.44
CA THR A 20 -5.34 6.61 -10.63
C THR A 20 -5.77 8.02 -11.06
N THR A 21 -5.89 8.93 -10.11
CA THR A 21 -6.49 10.26 -10.32
C THR A 21 -5.55 11.24 -11.02
N SER A 22 -4.23 11.05 -10.91
CA SER A 22 -3.27 11.84 -11.68
C SER A 22 -2.01 11.07 -12.00
N ILE A 23 -1.46 11.31 -13.20
CA ILE A 23 -0.11 10.87 -13.60
C ILE A 23 0.59 12.08 -14.18
N ARG A 24 1.76 12.42 -13.64
CA ARG A 24 2.61 13.52 -14.10
C ARG A 24 4.04 13.02 -14.32
N GLY A 25 4.85 13.79 -15.04
CA GLY A 25 6.25 13.45 -15.34
C GLY A 25 6.45 12.64 -16.63
N ASP A 26 7.67 12.11 -16.79
CA ASP A 26 8.11 11.34 -17.95
C ASP A 26 8.53 9.90 -17.57
N ALA A 27 9.09 9.15 -18.52
CA ALA A 27 9.48 7.76 -18.29
C ALA A 27 10.51 7.56 -17.16
N ASN A 28 11.24 8.61 -16.76
CA ASN A 28 12.32 8.55 -15.79
C ASN A 28 11.93 9.12 -14.42
N LYS A 29 10.91 9.98 -14.36
CA LYS A 29 10.43 10.65 -13.13
C LYS A 29 8.91 10.78 -13.11
N ALA A 30 8.21 9.68 -13.31
CA ALA A 30 6.75 9.67 -13.23
C ALA A 30 6.28 9.73 -11.78
N THR A 31 5.28 10.55 -11.51
CA THR A 31 4.54 10.60 -10.25
C THR A 31 3.10 10.19 -10.51
N ALA A 32 2.54 9.32 -9.68
CA ALA A 32 1.16 8.88 -9.78
C ALA A 32 0.44 9.08 -8.44
N THR A 33 -0.74 9.70 -8.47
CA THR A 33 -1.65 9.76 -7.32
C THR A 33 -2.74 8.73 -7.53
N VAL A 34 -2.94 7.88 -6.53
CA VAL A 34 -3.94 6.82 -6.50
C VAL A 34 -4.89 7.09 -5.36
N THR A 35 -6.18 7.12 -5.65
CA THR A 35 -7.26 7.31 -4.68
C THR A 35 -8.06 6.03 -4.58
N SER A 36 -8.20 5.49 -3.38
CA SER A 36 -9.02 4.31 -3.09
C SER A 36 -10.15 4.69 -2.14
N ALA A 37 -11.39 4.55 -2.58
CA ALA A 37 -12.57 4.75 -1.76
C ALA A 37 -13.10 3.41 -1.26
N SER A 38 -13.39 3.34 0.05
CA SER A 38 -13.98 2.17 0.72
C SER A 38 -15.00 2.62 1.77
N THR A 39 -15.63 1.66 2.44
CA THR A 39 -16.46 1.92 3.63
C THR A 39 -15.70 2.59 4.77
N ASN A 40 -14.38 2.42 4.83
CA ASN A 40 -13.51 2.96 5.87
C ASN A 40 -12.95 4.36 5.53
N GLY A 41 -13.46 4.99 4.46
CA GLY A 41 -13.02 6.31 4.01
C GLY A 41 -12.25 6.31 2.69
N ILE A 42 -11.59 7.44 2.42
CA ILE A 42 -10.84 7.69 1.18
C ILE A 42 -9.34 7.69 1.50
N ASP A 43 -8.63 6.73 0.92
CA ASP A 43 -7.17 6.61 0.99
C ASP A 43 -6.55 7.26 -0.27
N VAL A 44 -5.63 8.20 -0.09
CA VAL A 44 -4.90 8.87 -1.18
C VAL A 44 -3.42 8.62 -1.02
N ARG A 45 -2.80 7.98 -2.02
CA ARG A 45 -1.36 7.67 -2.06
C ARG A 45 -0.71 8.31 -3.26
N THR A 46 0.44 8.92 -3.06
CA THR A 46 1.29 9.43 -4.14
C THR A 46 2.55 8.58 -4.22
N TYR A 47 2.84 8.11 -5.43
CA TYR A 47 4.00 7.29 -5.75
C TYR A 47 4.90 8.00 -6.73
N GLU A 48 6.20 7.75 -6.63
CA GLU A 48 7.21 8.25 -7.55
C GLU A 48 8.06 7.11 -8.11
N CYS A 49 8.34 7.14 -9.41
CA CYS A 49 9.32 6.25 -10.02
C CYS A 49 10.74 6.72 -9.72
N SER A 50 11.58 5.79 -9.27
CA SER A 50 13.02 5.96 -9.10
C SER A 50 13.77 4.84 -9.82
N SER A 51 15.09 4.97 -9.96
CA SER A 51 15.93 3.90 -10.49
C SER A 51 15.90 2.62 -9.62
N GLY A 52 15.60 2.76 -8.33
CA GLY A 52 15.47 1.63 -7.39
C GLY A 52 14.11 0.96 -7.41
N GLY A 53 13.11 1.54 -8.08
CA GLY A 53 11.73 1.06 -8.07
C GLY A 53 10.72 2.18 -7.77
N ILE A 54 9.56 1.80 -7.27
CA ILE A 54 8.47 2.71 -6.91
C ILE A 54 8.62 3.13 -5.44
N LEU A 55 8.64 4.43 -5.20
CA LEU A 55 8.64 5.03 -3.86
C LEU A 55 7.21 5.46 -3.51
N LEU A 56 6.82 5.33 -2.25
CA LEU A 56 5.65 6.02 -1.72
C LEU A 56 6.12 7.36 -1.15
N THR A 57 5.57 8.47 -1.61
CA THR A 57 6.00 9.80 -1.18
C THR A 57 4.98 10.46 -0.25
N GLU A 58 3.72 10.06 -0.35
CA GLU A 58 2.65 10.61 0.46
C GLU A 58 1.53 9.57 0.62
N TRP A 59 0.96 9.50 1.83
CA TRP A 59 -0.25 8.74 2.13
C TRP A 59 -1.13 9.53 3.10
N LYS A 60 -2.40 9.68 2.73
CA LYS A 60 -3.44 10.38 3.48
C LYS A 60 -4.67 9.50 3.59
N LEU A 61 -5.37 9.58 4.72
CA LEU A 61 -6.68 8.98 4.91
C LEU A 61 -7.68 10.08 5.27
N TYR A 62 -8.85 10.02 4.64
CA TYR A 62 -9.97 10.92 4.89
C TYR A 62 -11.18 10.15 5.39
N ASP A 63 -11.80 10.66 6.44
CA ASP A 63 -13.14 10.27 6.91
C ASP A 63 -14.11 11.38 6.50
N GLY A 64 -14.94 11.11 5.48
CA GLY A 64 -15.66 12.15 4.75
C GLY A 64 -14.69 13.19 4.17
N ASP A 65 -14.89 14.46 4.53
CA ASP A 65 -14.03 15.58 4.11
C ASP A 65 -12.87 15.85 5.10
N LYS A 66 -12.85 15.18 6.26
CA LYS A 66 -11.84 15.39 7.29
C LYS A 66 -10.63 14.50 7.00
N GLN A 67 -9.45 15.09 6.84
CA GLN A 67 -8.22 14.32 6.84
C GLN A 67 -7.94 13.82 8.26
N VAL A 68 -7.83 12.49 8.42
CA VAL A 68 -7.61 11.82 9.71
C VAL A 68 -6.26 11.12 9.78
N MET A 69 -5.52 11.01 8.67
CA MET A 69 -4.16 10.50 8.68
C MET A 69 -3.28 11.26 7.68
N SER A 70 -2.00 11.41 8.00
CA SER A 70 -0.97 11.88 7.08
C SER A 70 0.34 11.13 7.26
N THR A 71 1.14 11.05 6.20
CA THR A 71 2.53 10.58 6.30
C THR A 71 3.42 11.70 6.82
N LEU A 72 4.25 11.38 7.81
CA LEU A 72 5.28 12.27 8.34
C LEU A 72 6.63 11.99 7.68
N SER A 73 6.96 10.71 7.49
CA SER A 73 8.19 10.31 6.80
C SER A 73 8.05 8.95 6.14
N TYR A 74 8.83 8.73 5.10
CA TYR A 74 8.93 7.46 4.39
C TYR A 74 10.39 7.12 4.15
N SER A 75 10.74 5.83 4.25
CA SER A 75 12.07 5.33 3.88
C SER A 75 11.99 3.96 3.21
N GLY A 76 12.96 3.67 2.34
CA GLY A 76 13.01 2.43 1.57
C GLY A 76 12.30 2.55 0.22
N VAL A 77 11.97 1.40 -0.38
CA VAL A 77 11.30 1.31 -1.68
C VAL A 77 10.00 0.55 -1.50
N PHE A 78 8.90 1.04 -2.05
CA PHE A 78 7.58 0.43 -1.89
C PHE A 78 7.48 -0.85 -2.72
N PHE A 79 7.93 -0.76 -3.98
CA PHE A 79 8.18 -1.90 -4.86
C PHE A 79 9.56 -1.78 -5.51
N PRO A 80 10.42 -2.80 -5.43
CA PRO A 80 11.70 -2.75 -6.12
C PRO A 80 11.48 -2.67 -7.63
N SER A 81 12.55 -2.35 -8.37
CA SER A 81 12.47 -2.27 -9.83
C SER A 81 11.98 -3.60 -10.44
N ALA A 82 11.38 -3.53 -11.64
CA ALA A 82 10.87 -4.73 -12.32
C ALA A 82 11.96 -5.80 -12.54
N GLU A 83 13.21 -5.40 -12.72
CA GLU A 83 14.37 -6.30 -12.87
C GLU A 83 14.72 -7.03 -11.56
N GLN A 84 14.44 -6.41 -10.42
CA GLN A 84 14.68 -6.94 -9.09
C GLN A 84 13.48 -7.73 -8.55
N PHE A 85 12.27 -7.49 -9.07
CA PHE A 85 11.04 -8.11 -8.60
C PHE A 85 10.87 -9.55 -9.13
N LYS A 86 11.67 -10.47 -8.60
CA LYS A 86 11.71 -11.90 -8.95
C LYS A 86 11.71 -12.79 -7.71
N ILE A 87 11.43 -14.08 -7.87
CA ILE A 87 11.41 -15.05 -6.77
C ILE A 87 12.70 -14.97 -5.94
N GLY A 88 12.54 -14.89 -4.62
CA GLY A 88 13.62 -14.72 -3.65
C GLY A 88 14.04 -13.26 -3.40
N ALA A 89 13.53 -12.29 -4.17
CA ALA A 89 13.79 -10.88 -3.91
C ALA A 89 13.20 -10.45 -2.56
N LYS A 90 13.97 -9.63 -1.83
CA LYS A 90 13.61 -9.10 -0.51
C LYS A 90 13.79 -7.60 -0.50
N TRP A 91 12.89 -6.91 0.19
CA TRP A 91 13.02 -5.48 0.43
C TRP A 91 12.29 -5.07 1.70
N GLU A 92 12.71 -3.95 2.25
CA GLU A 92 12.10 -3.32 3.43
C GLU A 92 11.72 -1.88 3.09
N TYR A 93 10.63 -1.42 3.68
CA TYR A 93 10.34 0.00 3.79
C TYR A 93 9.68 0.33 5.13
N SER A 94 9.76 1.60 5.52
CA SER A 94 9.12 2.12 6.72
C SER A 94 8.31 3.38 6.41
N ILE A 95 7.15 3.49 7.04
CA ILE A 95 6.25 4.64 6.94
C ILE A 95 5.97 5.12 8.36
N VAL A 96 6.19 6.40 8.63
CA VAL A 96 5.71 7.06 9.84
C VAL A 96 4.49 7.88 9.49
N THR A 97 3.40 7.66 10.21
CA THR A 97 2.14 8.38 10.00
C THR A 97 1.70 9.08 11.28
N HIS A 98 0.98 10.20 11.13
CA HIS A 98 0.18 10.83 12.17
C HIS A 98 -1.28 10.50 11.90
N LYS A 99 -2.02 10.02 12.89
CA LYS A 99 -3.44 9.69 12.82
C LYS A 99 -4.21 10.39 13.93
N ASP A 100 -5.23 11.13 13.54
CA ASP A 100 -6.22 11.70 14.46
C ASP A 100 -7.30 10.66 14.76
N LEU A 101 -7.64 10.54 16.04
CA LEU A 101 -8.68 9.68 16.60
C LEU A 101 -9.71 10.56 17.32
N ASP A 102 -10.87 10.01 17.62
CA ASP A 102 -11.85 10.73 18.46
C ASP A 102 -11.32 10.99 19.87
N SER A 103 -10.44 10.12 20.37
CA SER A 103 -9.79 10.20 21.68
C SER A 103 -8.41 10.87 21.65
N GLY A 104 -8.08 11.62 20.61
CA GLY A 104 -6.79 12.32 20.50
C GLY A 104 -6.01 11.97 19.23
N TRP A 105 -4.71 11.70 19.33
CA TRP A 105 -3.88 11.40 18.16
C TRP A 105 -2.76 10.41 18.49
N VAL A 106 -2.28 9.71 17.46
CA VAL A 106 -1.16 8.79 17.53
C VAL A 106 -0.23 8.97 16.33
N GLU A 107 1.07 8.87 16.55
CA GLU A 107 2.05 8.66 15.50
C GLU A 107 2.62 7.25 15.56
N SER A 108 2.57 6.56 14.44
CA SER A 108 2.97 5.15 14.34
C SER A 108 3.97 4.96 13.21
N GLU A 109 4.99 4.14 13.47
CA GLU A 109 5.87 3.58 12.45
C GLU A 109 5.33 2.22 12.02
N THR A 110 5.08 2.05 10.72
CA THR A 110 4.86 0.74 10.10
C THR A 110 6.11 0.36 9.33
N ARG A 111 6.82 -0.67 9.79
CA ARG A 111 7.89 -1.33 9.04
C ARG A 111 7.37 -2.54 8.33
N ARG A 112 7.69 -2.66 7.04
CA ARG A 112 7.25 -3.78 6.21
C ARG A 112 8.44 -4.47 5.58
N ASN A 113 8.56 -5.76 5.86
CA ASN A 113 9.57 -6.64 5.31
C ASN A 113 8.92 -7.63 4.33
N CYS A 114 9.23 -7.51 3.03
CA CYS A 114 8.59 -8.30 1.98
C CYS A 114 9.58 -9.25 1.29
N THR A 115 9.08 -10.40 0.85
CA THR A 115 9.81 -11.39 0.04
C THR A 115 8.91 -11.92 -1.08
N VAL A 116 9.41 -11.97 -2.32
CA VAL A 116 8.73 -12.72 -3.39
C VAL A 116 8.93 -14.22 -3.12
N ALA A 117 7.92 -14.86 -2.55
CA ALA A 117 8.02 -16.24 -2.06
C ALA A 117 7.99 -17.28 -3.20
N GLY A 118 7.28 -16.99 -4.30
CA GLY A 118 7.12 -17.93 -5.41
C GLY A 118 6.00 -17.53 -6.35
N THR A 119 5.50 -18.50 -7.11
CA THR A 119 4.29 -18.35 -7.93
C THR A 119 3.09 -19.01 -7.26
N SER A 120 1.89 -18.53 -7.56
CA SER A 120 0.63 -19.10 -7.10
C SER A 120 -0.45 -18.84 -8.15
N SER A 121 -1.32 -19.83 -8.36
CA SER A 121 -2.50 -19.65 -9.22
C SER A 121 -3.61 -18.97 -8.42
N VAL A 122 -4.13 -17.85 -8.92
CA VAL A 122 -5.17 -17.07 -8.26
C VAL A 122 -6.32 -16.79 -9.21
N GLN A 123 -7.54 -16.74 -8.68
CA GLN A 123 -8.70 -16.38 -9.49
C GLN A 123 -8.78 -14.84 -9.62
N TYR A 124 -8.74 -14.34 -10.85
CA TYR A 124 -8.89 -12.93 -11.18
C TYR A 124 -9.88 -12.77 -12.34
N GLN A 125 -10.94 -11.99 -12.14
CA GLN A 125 -11.99 -11.74 -13.14
C GLN A 125 -12.57 -13.03 -13.76
N GLY A 126 -12.78 -14.06 -12.93
CA GLY A 126 -13.36 -15.34 -13.35
C GLY A 126 -12.40 -16.32 -14.03
N GLN A 127 -11.11 -15.98 -14.16
CA GLN A 127 -10.07 -16.85 -14.71
C GLN A 127 -8.96 -17.11 -13.70
N PHE A 128 -8.31 -18.28 -13.78
CA PHE A 128 -7.09 -18.54 -13.02
C PHE A 128 -5.88 -17.96 -13.76
N VAL A 129 -5.07 -17.19 -13.05
CA VAL A 129 -3.84 -16.58 -13.56
C VAL A 129 -2.67 -16.92 -12.65
N ASP A 130 -1.48 -17.08 -13.23
CA ASP A 130 -0.25 -17.25 -12.47
C ASP A 130 0.22 -15.89 -11.96
N ALA A 131 0.31 -15.76 -10.64
CA ALA A 131 0.75 -14.56 -9.96
C ALA A 131 2.01 -14.84 -9.13
N LEU A 132 2.88 -13.84 -8.99
CA LEU A 132 3.91 -13.84 -7.97
C LEU A 132 3.26 -13.66 -6.60
N ARG A 133 3.49 -14.60 -5.70
CA ARG A 133 3.13 -14.47 -4.29
C ARG A 133 4.24 -13.69 -3.59
N VAL A 134 3.87 -12.59 -2.97
CA VAL A 134 4.74 -11.83 -2.07
C VAL A 134 4.23 -12.00 -0.66
N ASP A 135 5.11 -12.42 0.24
CA ASP A 135 4.84 -12.50 1.67
C ASP A 135 5.48 -11.30 2.36
N CYS A 136 4.73 -10.63 3.22
CA CYS A 136 5.19 -9.49 3.98
C CYS A 136 4.88 -9.66 5.47
N VAL A 137 5.83 -9.21 6.29
CA VAL A 137 5.66 -9.01 7.72
C VAL A 137 5.49 -7.52 7.96
N ASN A 138 4.40 -7.11 8.61
CA ASN A 138 4.27 -5.75 9.12
C ASN A 138 4.55 -5.74 10.61
N GLU A 139 5.35 -4.79 11.01
CA GLU A 139 5.52 -4.38 12.39
C GLU A 139 4.96 -2.96 12.50
N VAL A 140 3.93 -2.79 13.33
CA VAL A 140 3.37 -1.48 13.65
C VAL A 140 3.76 -1.15 15.09
N LYS A 141 4.40 0.01 15.24
CA LYS A 141 4.86 0.52 16.51
C LYS A 141 4.42 1.96 16.70
N ASP A 142 3.69 2.23 17.78
CA ASP A 142 3.38 3.59 18.15
C ASP A 142 4.61 4.30 18.75
N LEU A 143 4.91 5.47 18.22
CA LEU A 143 6.08 6.29 18.58
C LEU A 143 5.72 7.30 19.66
N LYS A 144 4.55 7.92 19.54
CA LYS A 144 4.02 8.94 20.44
C LYS A 144 2.51 9.06 20.26
N ALA A 145 1.82 9.42 21.33
CA ALA A 145 0.39 9.64 21.32
C ALA A 145 0.03 10.77 22.28
N SER A 146 -1.17 11.33 22.13
CA SER A 146 -1.78 12.16 23.16
C SER A 146 -2.09 11.35 24.43
N ASP A 147 -2.20 12.03 25.58
CA ASP A 147 -2.47 11.39 26.88
C ASP A 147 -3.73 10.51 26.91
N GLU A 148 -4.69 10.77 26.03
CA GLU A 148 -5.98 10.07 25.93
C GLU A 148 -5.97 8.90 24.93
N ALA A 149 -4.89 8.73 24.15
CA ALA A 149 -4.78 7.69 23.15
C ALA A 149 -3.94 6.51 23.65
N ALA A 150 -4.45 5.29 23.46
CA ALA A 150 -3.72 4.08 23.81
C ALA A 150 -2.65 3.78 22.75
N LEU A 151 -1.46 3.36 23.22
CA LEU A 151 -0.40 2.87 22.35
C LEU A 151 -0.64 1.39 22.06
N GLU A 152 -0.65 1.03 20.78
CA GLU A 152 -0.73 -0.34 20.31
C GLU A 152 0.54 -0.69 19.54
N ASN A 153 1.03 -1.91 19.78
CA ASN A 153 2.07 -2.52 18.96
C ASN A 153 1.55 -3.87 18.50
N TYR A 154 1.60 -4.11 17.20
CA TYR A 154 1.17 -5.39 16.66
C TYR A 154 2.03 -5.80 15.48
N TYR A 155 2.00 -7.09 15.22
CA TYR A 155 2.61 -7.71 14.07
C TYR A 155 1.52 -8.35 13.24
N ASP A 156 1.54 -8.10 11.94
CA ASP A 156 0.69 -8.80 11.00
C ASP A 156 1.53 -9.52 9.94
N LEU A 157 0.97 -10.59 9.42
CA LEU A 157 1.51 -11.35 8.31
C LEU A 157 0.48 -11.32 7.21
N TYR A 158 0.88 -10.88 6.03
CA TYR A 158 -0.01 -10.91 4.88
C TYR A 158 0.76 -11.21 3.60
N SER A 159 0.06 -11.85 2.68
CA SER A 159 0.53 -12.07 1.32
C SER A 159 -0.26 -11.20 0.35
N PHE A 160 0.39 -10.75 -0.72
CA PHE A 160 -0.30 -10.22 -1.89
C PHE A 160 0.17 -10.93 -3.16
N PHE A 161 -0.71 -10.95 -4.16
CA PHE A 161 -0.50 -11.66 -5.41
C PHE A 161 -0.36 -10.65 -6.54
N TYR A 162 0.77 -10.68 -7.24
CA TYR A 162 1.11 -9.71 -8.28
C TYR A 162 1.19 -10.38 -9.66
N VAL A 163 0.50 -9.80 -10.63
CA VAL A 163 0.57 -10.22 -12.05
C VAL A 163 1.25 -9.11 -12.85
N TYR A 164 2.29 -9.46 -13.59
CA TYR A 164 3.04 -8.50 -14.40
C TYR A 164 2.14 -7.80 -15.43
N GLY A 165 2.28 -6.48 -15.54
CA GLY A 165 1.43 -5.65 -16.42
C GLY A 165 0.00 -5.40 -15.92
N VAL A 166 -0.44 -6.08 -14.85
CA VAL A 166 -1.76 -5.91 -14.23
C VAL A 166 -1.66 -5.27 -12.85
N GLY A 167 -0.66 -5.65 -12.05
CA GLY A 167 -0.48 -5.20 -10.67
C GLY A 167 -0.96 -6.22 -9.63
N ILE A 168 -1.30 -5.73 -8.43
CA ILE A 168 -1.82 -6.59 -7.36
C ILE A 168 -3.24 -7.05 -7.71
N VAL A 169 -3.48 -8.36 -7.66
CA VAL A 169 -4.76 -9.01 -8.03
C VAL A 169 -5.46 -9.67 -6.84
N GLY A 170 -4.81 -9.74 -5.68
CA GLY A 170 -5.42 -10.27 -4.46
C GLY A 170 -4.51 -10.13 -3.24
N TYR A 171 -5.13 -10.30 -2.08
CA TYR A 171 -4.46 -10.28 -0.77
C TYR A 171 -4.92 -11.49 0.05
N ARG A 172 -4.08 -11.94 0.97
CA ARG A 172 -4.42 -12.93 1.98
C ARG A 172 -3.77 -12.52 3.29
N VAL A 173 -4.56 -12.27 4.32
CA VAL A 173 -4.03 -12.13 5.68
C VAL A 173 -3.77 -13.54 6.22
N SER A 174 -2.61 -13.75 6.85
CA SER A 174 -2.33 -14.99 7.55
C SER A 174 -3.00 -14.93 8.93
N GLU A 175 -3.91 -15.87 9.20
CA GLU A 175 -4.45 -16.13 10.55
C GLU A 175 -3.37 -16.65 11.50
#